data_AF-A0A3D5X7P1-F1
#
_entry.id   AF-A0A3D5X7P1-F1
#
_cell.length_a   1.000
_cell.length_b   1.000
_cell.length_c   1.000
_cell.angle_alpha   90.00
_cell.angle_beta   90.00
_cell.angle_gamma   90.00
#
_symmetry.space_group_name_H-M   'P 1'
#
loop_
_entity.id
_entity.type
_entity.pdbx_description
1 polymer ?
#
loop_
_entity_poly.entity_id
_entity_poly.type
_entity_poly.pdbx_seq_one_letter_code
_entity_poly.pdbx_strand_id
1 'polypeptide(L)' 'STLNNGPADLIVKLILESDHIHFIVGTGINIAHQDPNLPVELEIRRTVIRRMAQILEDKFLKDVSLTFL' A
#
# COMPACT_ATOMS: atom_id res chain seq x y z
N SER A 1 -9.97 6.30 -16.47
CA SER A 1 -9.33 4.98 -16.72
C SER A 1 -10.35 3.92 -16.39
N THR A 2 -10.69 3.06 -17.34
CA THR A 2 -11.54 1.89 -17.11
C THR A 2 -10.69 0.76 -16.54
N LEU A 3 -11.11 0.17 -15.42
CA LEU A 3 -10.53 -1.04 -14.86
C LEU A 3 -10.88 -2.21 -15.81
N ASN A 4 -9.88 -2.91 -16.33
CA ASN A 4 -10.03 -3.91 -17.40
C ASN A 4 -10.07 -5.36 -16.86
N ASN A 5 -10.52 -5.55 -15.61
CA ASN A 5 -10.59 -6.84 -14.91
C ASN A 5 -9.26 -7.62 -14.82
N GLY A 6 -8.12 -6.95 -14.96
CA GLY A 6 -6.82 -7.56 -14.67
C GLY A 6 -6.59 -7.79 -13.18
N PRO A 7 -5.53 -8.52 -12.79
CA PRO A 7 -5.22 -8.79 -11.38
C PRO A 7 -5.11 -7.52 -10.53
N ALA A 8 -4.48 -6.47 -11.06
CA ALA A 8 -4.39 -5.18 -10.38
C ALA A 8 -5.75 -4.50 -10.21
N ASP A 9 -6.63 -4.62 -11.21
CA ASP A 9 -7.97 -4.05 -11.18
C ASP A 9 -8.83 -4.71 -10.10
N LEU A 10 -8.69 -6.03 -9.92
CA LEU A 10 -9.39 -6.77 -8.87
C LEU A 10 -8.95 -6.32 -7.48
N ILE A 11 -7.67 -6.04 -7.28
CA ILE A 11 -7.14 -5.50 -6.02
C ILE A 11 -7.71 -4.10 -5.76
N VAL A 12 -7.68 -3.22 -6.77
CA VAL A 12 -8.24 -1.86 -6.65
C VAL A 12 -9.73 -1.92 -6.31
N LYS A 13 -10.47 -2.81 -6.97
CA LYS A 13 -11.90 -3.02 -6.69
C LYS A 13 -12.12 -3.46 -5.24
N LEU A 14 -11.38 -4.45 -4.75
CA LEU A 14 -11.46 -4.91 -3.36
C LEU A 14 -11.18 -3.78 -2.36
N ILE A 15 -10.16 -2.97 -2.62
CA ILE A 15 -9.81 -1.82 -1.78
C ILE A 15 -10.95 -0.79 -1.75
N LEU A 16 -11.54 -0.46 -2.91
CA LEU A 16 -12.61 0.53 -3.00
C LEU A 16 -13.94 0.04 -2.41
N GLU A 17 -14.19 -1.27 -2.42
CA GLU A 17 -15.37 -1.89 -1.79
C GLU A 17 -15.24 -2.02 -0.26
N SER A 18 -14.04 -1.84 0.30
CA SER A 18 -13.80 -1.92 1.75
C SER A 18 -14.05 -0.57 2.43
N ASP A 19 -14.70 -0.55 3.60
CA ASP A 19 -14.91 0.67 4.39
C ASP A 19 -13.74 0.98 5.32
N HIS A 20 -13.20 -0.05 5.97
CA HIS A 20 -12.04 0.02 6.84
C HIS A 20 -10.85 -0.72 6.22
N ILE A 21 -9.71 -0.06 6.11
CA ILE A 21 -8.51 -0.58 5.44
C ILE A 21 -7.32 -0.50 6.40
N HIS A 22 -6.72 -1.65 6.69
CA HIS A 22 -5.55 -1.74 7.57
C HIS A 22 -4.31 -2.09 6.75
N PHE A 23 -3.39 -1.15 6.58
CA PHE A 23 -2.08 -1.45 6.01
C PHE A 23 -1.11 -1.88 7.11
N ILE A 24 -0.63 -3.12 7.02
CA ILE A 24 0.43 -3.65 7.87
C ILE A 24 1.70 -3.73 7.03
N VAL A 25 2.67 -2.88 7.35
CA VAL A 25 3.89 -2.70 6.56
C VAL A 25 5.08 -3.22 7.35
N GLY A 26 5.55 -4.42 6.98
CA GLY A 26 6.75 -5.02 7.56
C GLY A 26 8.04 -4.35 7.11
N THR A 27 9.08 -4.49 7.93
CA THR A 27 10.49 -4.13 7.64
C THR A 27 11.30 -5.29 7.04
N GLY A 28 10.66 -6.41 6.72
CA GLY A 28 11.32 -7.63 6.23
C GLY A 28 12.31 -7.33 5.10
N ILE A 29 13.57 -7.73 5.33
CA ILE A 29 14.63 -7.72 4.32
C ILE A 29 14.20 -8.68 3.22
N ASN A 30 14.16 -8.22 1.97
CA ASN A 30 13.86 -9.10 0.85
C ASN A 30 15.03 -10.09 0.68
N ILE A 31 14.88 -11.32 1.16
CA ILE A 31 15.93 -12.35 1.16
C ILE A 31 16.42 -12.65 -0.27
N ALA A 32 15.59 -12.38 -1.28
CA ALA A 32 15.94 -12.56 -2.69
C ALA A 32 16.87 -11.46 -3.24
N HIS A 33 17.08 -10.35 -2.54
CA HIS A 33 17.98 -9.26 -2.94
C HIS A 33 18.89 -8.90 -1.75
N GLN A 34 20.15 -9.37 -1.78
CA GLN A 34 21.19 -9.03 -0.81
C GLN A 34 21.71 -7.58 -0.97
N ASP A 35 20.83 -6.61 -1.22
CA ASP A 35 21.24 -5.22 -1.41
C ASP A 35 21.32 -4.49 -0.04
N PRO A 36 22.51 -4.05 0.39
CA PRO A 36 22.71 -3.33 1.65
C PRO A 36 22.05 -1.93 1.69
N ASN A 37 21.51 -1.42 0.56
CA ASN A 37 20.76 -0.15 0.50
C ASN A 37 19.30 -0.26 1.00
N LEU A 38 18.96 -1.36 1.66
CA LEU A 38 17.69 -1.64 2.32
C LEU A 38 17.02 -0.45 3.06
N PRO A 39 17.76 0.47 3.73
CA PRO A 39 17.13 1.63 4.37
C PRO A 39 16.33 2.51 3.39
N VAL A 40 16.82 2.68 2.16
CA VAL A 40 16.18 3.54 1.15
C VAL A 40 14.90 2.90 0.61
N GLU A 41 14.92 1.59 0.39
CA GLU A 41 13.74 0.87 -0.12
C GLU A 41 12.59 0.86 0.91
N LEU A 42 12.93 0.77 2.20
CA LEU A 42 11.98 0.92 3.30
C LEU A 42 11.34 2.32 3.32
N GLU A 43 12.10 3.37 3.08
CA GLU A 43 11.59 4.74 2.98
C GLU A 43 10.64 4.90 1.79
N ILE A 44 10.97 4.32 0.62
CA ILE A 44 10.08 4.33 -0.55
C ILE A 44 8.78 3.60 -0.24
N ARG A 45 8.85 2.40 0.36
CA ARG A 45 7.65 1.62 0.74
C ARG A 45 6.75 2.40 1.69
N ARG A 46 7.32 3.01 2.74
CA ARG A 46 6.57 3.84 3.68
C ARG A 46 5.92 5.03 2.99
N THR A 47 6.64 5.69 2.08
CA THR A 47 6.15 6.84 1.33
C THR A 47 4.98 6.47 0.41
N VAL A 48 5.09 5.36 -0.32
CA VAL A 48 4.03 4.87 -1.20
C VAL A 48 2.77 4.53 -0.40
N ILE A 49 2.90 3.78 0.71
CA ILE A 49 1.76 3.42 1.54
C ILE A 49 1.07 4.64 2.15
N ARG A 50 1.85 5.62 2.64
CA ARG A 50 1.30 6.89 3.15
C ARG A 50 0.51 7.64 2.07
N ARG A 51 1.04 7.69 0.85
CA ARG A 51 0.35 8.33 -0.28
C ARG A 51 -0.94 7.59 -0.64
N MET A 52 -0.95 6.26 -0.61
CA MET A 52 -2.16 5.48 -0.85
C MET A 52 -3.22 5.74 0.21
N ALA A 53 -2.84 5.72 1.50
CA ALA A 53 -3.75 6.03 2.60
C ALA A 53 -4.37 7.43 2.44
N GLN A 54 -3.54 8.44 2.17
CA GLN A 54 -4.03 9.81 1.96
C GLN A 54 -5.04 9.90 0.82
N ILE A 55 -4.81 9.20 -0.30
CA ILE A 55 -5.75 9.19 -1.42
C ILE A 55 -7.07 8.52 -1.04
N LEU A 56 -7.02 7.41 -0.31
CA LEU A 56 -8.19 6.66 0.14
C LEU A 56 -9.02 7.45 1.15
N GLU A 57 -8.38 8.16 2.07
CA GLU A 57 -9.04 9.05 3.04
C GLU A 57 -9.62 10.28 2.34
N ASP A 58 -8.83 11.04 1.57
CA ASP A 58 -9.26 12.33 1.04
C ASP A 58 -10.29 12.22 -0.09
N LYS A 59 -10.08 11.27 -1.01
CA LYS A 59 -10.88 11.18 -2.24
C LYS A 59 -12.01 10.17 -2.13
N PHE A 60 -11.82 9.15 -1.32
CA PHE A 60 -12.76 8.03 -1.20
C PHE A 60 -13.39 7.94 0.19
N LEU A 61 -13.01 8.83 1.13
CA LEU A 61 -13.56 8.93 2.47
C LEU A 61 -13.54 7.59 3.23
N LYS A 62 -12.48 6.80 3.00
CA LYS A 62 -12.25 5.51 3.66
C LYS A 62 -11.59 5.72 5.02
N ASP A 63 -11.88 4.82 5.94
CA ASP A 63 -11.17 4.77 7.23
C ASP A 63 -9.93 3.89 7.07
N VAL A 64 -8.75 4.51 7.12
CA VAL A 64 -7.48 3.84 6.87
C VAL A 64 -6.59 3.90 8.11
N SER A 65 -5.96 2.78 8.44
CA SER A 65 -4.95 2.71 9.51
C SER A 65 -3.64 2.14 9.00
N LEU A 66 -2.54 2.68 9.52
CA LEU A 66 -1.18 2.33 9.13
C LEU A 66 -0.42 1.77 10.32
N THR A 67 0.07 0.54 10.21
CA THR A 67 0.98 -0.08 11.18
C THR A 67 2.31 -0.39 10.50
N PHE A 68 3.41 0.14 11.07
CA PHE A 68 4.77 -0.17 10.62
C PHE A 68 5.45 -1.05 11.67
N LEU A 69 5.94 -2.22 11.26
CA LEU A 69 6.57 -3.23 12.12
C LEU A 69 8.10 -3.20 12.00
#